data_AF-A0A2M7UPI4-F1
#
_entry.id   AF-A0A2M7UPI4-F1
#
_cell.length_a   1.000
_cell.length_b   1.000
_cell.length_c   1.000
_cell.angle_alpha   90.00
_cell.angle_beta   90.00
_cell.angle_gamma   90.00
#
_symmetry.space_group_name_H-M   'P 1'
#
loop_
_entity.id
_entity.type
_entity.pdbx_description
1 polymer ?
#
loop_
_entity_poly.entity_id
_entity_poly.type
_entity_poly.pdbx_seq_one_letter_code
_entity_poly.pdbx_strand_id
1 'polypeptide(L)'
;MKKLIPIFLILSVFVAGCNFANQTPTQQEKPLTTTGDKALDQKFYDQAVQANDLTLCNQILDATMKSECTSIANAGQLTSEAVSKADLSLCRRIDLARYRVACESQVQPLLNAKQASEDRMQIDKQAYDQKNYKLCDQIADENQKVSCKYNVITDEVIAKKDPSLCEAIGQKDIVDKCKALVQ
;
A
#
# COMPACT_ATOMS: atom_id res chain seq x y z
N MET A 1 0.88 17.07 -30.09
CA MET A 1 -0.49 17.06 -30.63
C MET A 1 -1.40 16.34 -29.64
N LYS A 2 -2.17 17.08 -28.83
CA LYS A 2 -3.06 16.53 -27.78
C LYS A 2 -4.39 16.11 -28.44
N LYS A 3 -4.71 14.82 -28.43
CA LYS A 3 -6.01 14.30 -28.88
C LYS A 3 -7.02 14.44 -27.74
N LEU A 4 -8.04 15.26 -27.96
CA LEU A 4 -9.26 15.33 -27.15
C LEU A 4 -10.13 14.12 -27.47
N ILE A 5 -10.52 13.35 -26.45
CA ILE A 5 -11.49 12.27 -26.56
C ILE A 5 -12.85 12.82 -26.09
N PRO A 6 -13.92 12.77 -26.89
CA PRO A 6 -15.26 13.12 -26.46
C PRO A 6 -15.90 11.94 -25.72
N ILE A 7 -16.34 12.16 -24.48
CA ILE A 7 -17.15 11.20 -23.73
C ILE A 7 -18.63 11.52 -24.02
N PHE A 8 -19.26 10.63 -24.76
CA PHE A 8 -20.68 10.62 -25.11
C PHE A 8 -21.47 9.76 -24.10
N LEU A 9 -22.76 10.10 -23.99
CA LEU A 9 -23.90 9.24 -23.64
C LEU A 9 -24.23 8.98 -22.16
N ILE A 10 -25.02 9.93 -21.67
CA ILE A 10 -26.31 9.77 -20.96
C ILE A 10 -26.91 8.37 -21.15
N LEU A 11 -27.03 7.62 -20.04
CA LEU A 11 -27.89 6.44 -19.95
C LEU A 11 -28.96 6.69 -18.87
N SER A 12 -30.18 6.89 -19.32
CA SER A 12 -31.40 6.96 -18.53
C SER A 12 -31.74 5.58 -17.98
N VAL A 13 -31.90 5.45 -16.66
CA VAL A 13 -32.43 4.22 -16.05
C VAL A 13 -33.75 4.54 -15.33
N PHE A 14 -34.71 3.68 -15.64
CA PHE A 14 -36.12 3.68 -15.29
C PHE A 14 -36.37 3.67 -13.77
N VAL A 15 -37.30 4.53 -13.34
CA VAL A 15 -37.94 4.46 -12.03
C VAL A 15 -39.10 3.46 -12.13
N ALA A 16 -38.91 2.24 -11.63
CA ALA A 16 -39.99 1.29 -11.40
C ALA A 16 -40.62 1.57 -10.04
N GLY A 17 -41.93 1.87 -10.04
CA GLY A 17 -42.71 2.16 -8.84
C GLY A 17 -42.94 0.91 -7.99
N CYS A 18 -42.67 1.04 -6.69
CA CYS A 18 -43.14 0.11 -5.67
C CYS A 18 -44.31 0.74 -4.91
N ASN A 19 -45.44 0.04 -4.88
CA ASN A 19 -46.60 0.32 -4.03
C ASN A 19 -46.20 0.20 -2.55
N PHE A 20 -46.32 1.30 -1.80
CA PHE A 20 -46.22 1.28 -0.35
C PHE A 20 -47.57 0.90 0.27
N ALA A 21 -47.60 -0.29 0.89
CA ALA A 21 -48.68 -0.69 1.77
C ALA A 21 -48.67 0.19 3.04
N ASN A 22 -49.86 0.65 3.38
CA ASN A 22 -50.20 1.57 4.47
C ASN A 22 -49.79 0.98 5.84
N GLN A 23 -48.72 1.51 6.45
CA GLN A 23 -48.35 1.19 7.83
C GLN A 23 -48.82 2.30 8.77
N THR A 24 -49.54 1.89 9.80
CA THR A 24 -50.07 2.71 10.88
C THR A 24 -48.94 3.49 11.58
N PRO A 25 -49.05 4.82 11.75
CA PRO A 25 -48.01 5.62 12.37
C PRO A 25 -48.00 5.39 13.89
N THR A 26 -47.04 4.61 14.37
CA THR A 26 -46.64 4.67 15.78
C THR A 26 -45.97 6.02 16.03
N GLN A 27 -46.56 6.84 16.88
CA GLN A 27 -45.95 8.10 17.33
C GLN A 27 -44.68 7.79 18.12
N GLN A 28 -43.56 7.81 17.42
CA GLN A 28 -42.24 7.79 18.00
C GLN A 28 -41.98 9.19 18.55
N GLU A 29 -41.93 9.34 19.88
CA GLU A 29 -41.53 10.58 20.54
C GLU A 29 -40.17 11.01 19.98
N LYS A 30 -40.19 12.03 19.12
CA LYS A 30 -39.00 12.61 18.51
C LYS A 30 -38.21 13.29 19.63
N PRO A 31 -37.02 12.78 20.01
CA PRO A 31 -36.18 13.46 20.99
C PRO A 31 -35.91 14.86 20.46
N LEU A 32 -36.18 15.87 21.29
CA LEU A 32 -35.94 17.28 20.97
C LEU A 32 -34.42 17.52 21.01
N THR A 33 -33.69 17.07 19.98
CA THR A 33 -32.27 17.40 19.84
C THR A 33 -32.16 18.88 19.56
N THR A 34 -31.52 19.60 20.49
CA THR A 34 -31.36 21.04 20.39
C THR A 34 -30.30 21.35 19.34
N THR A 35 -30.36 22.52 18.70
CA THR A 35 -29.36 22.95 17.70
C THR A 35 -27.93 22.92 18.25
N GLY A 36 -27.75 23.04 19.57
CA GLY A 36 -26.44 22.95 20.24
C GLY A 36 -25.81 21.55 20.15
N ASP A 37 -26.62 20.49 20.19
CA ASP A 37 -26.13 19.10 20.18
C ASP A 37 -25.49 18.75 18.83
N LYS A 38 -26.04 19.28 17.73
CA LYS A 38 -25.53 19.02 16.37
C LYS A 38 -24.15 19.64 16.11
N ALA A 39 -23.90 20.84 16.63
CA ALA A 39 -22.60 21.50 16.46
C ALA A 39 -21.49 20.78 17.24
N LEU A 40 -21.84 20.26 18.43
CA LEU A 40 -20.92 19.48 19.24
C LEU A 40 -20.63 18.11 18.61
N ASP A 41 -21.66 17.41 18.11
CA ASP A 41 -21.51 16.14 17.40
C ASP A 41 -20.61 16.27 16.18
N GLN A 42 -20.79 17.33 15.37
CA GLN A 42 -19.92 17.57 14.21
C GLN A 42 -18.46 17.79 14.62
N LYS A 43 -18.22 18.50 15.72
CA LYS A 43 -16.86 18.71 16.24
C LYS A 43 -16.22 17.38 16.65
N PHE A 44 -16.95 16.52 17.37
CA PHE A 44 -16.44 15.20 17.74
C PHE A 44 -16.20 14.32 16.50
N TYR A 45 -17.09 14.38 15.52
CA TYR A 45 -16.94 13.68 14.25
C TYR A 45 -15.63 14.08 13.54
N ASP A 46 -15.41 15.38 13.35
CA ASP A 46 -14.23 15.88 12.63
C ASP A 46 -12.93 15.49 13.35
N GLN A 47 -12.90 15.63 14.68
CA GLN A 47 -11.73 15.26 15.50
C GLN A 47 -11.48 13.75 15.46
N ALA A 48 -12.53 12.94 15.58
CA ALA A 48 -12.44 11.49 15.57
C ALA A 48 -11.93 10.96 14.23
N VAL A 49 -12.46 11.47 13.12
CA VAL A 49 -12.05 11.08 11.76
C VAL A 49 -10.61 11.51 11.48
N GLN A 50 -10.22 12.71 11.90
CA GLN A 50 -8.85 13.19 11.70
C GLN A 50 -7.82 12.39 12.52
N ALA A 51 -8.16 12.03 13.76
CA ALA A 51 -7.28 11.30 14.67
C ALA A 51 -7.39 9.77 14.53
N ASN A 52 -8.36 9.27 13.75
CA ASN A 52 -8.79 7.87 13.74
C ASN A 52 -9.11 7.36 15.16
N ASP A 53 -9.81 8.17 15.97
CA ASP A 53 -10.10 7.90 17.38
C ASP A 53 -11.57 7.48 17.60
N LEU A 54 -11.78 6.18 17.81
CA LEU A 54 -13.10 5.61 18.07
C LEU A 54 -13.72 6.08 19.39
N THR A 55 -12.91 6.53 20.35
CA THR A 55 -13.42 7.03 21.63
C THR A 55 -14.17 8.35 21.46
N LEU A 56 -13.71 9.20 20.53
CA LEU A 56 -14.38 10.46 20.19
C LEU A 56 -15.69 10.20 19.43
N CYS A 57 -15.76 9.20 18.55
CA CYS A 57 -17.02 8.81 17.91
C CYS A 57 -18.09 8.40 18.94
N ASN A 58 -17.69 7.84 20.09
CA ASN A 58 -18.63 7.45 21.13
C ASN A 58 -19.30 8.63 21.85
N GLN A 59 -18.72 9.83 21.76
CA GLN A 59 -19.27 11.06 22.33
C GLN A 59 -20.39 11.67 21.49
N ILE A 60 -20.56 11.22 20.24
CA ILE A 60 -21.60 11.69 19.31
C ILE A 60 -22.97 11.14 19.76
N LEU A 61 -23.95 12.04 19.90
CA LEU A 61 -25.31 11.70 20.32
C LEU A 61 -26.17 11.22 19.15
N ASP A 62 -26.03 11.83 17.97
CA ASP A 62 -26.74 11.37 16.77
C ASP A 62 -26.24 9.99 16.34
N ALA A 63 -27.14 9.00 16.38
CA ALA A 63 -26.81 7.60 16.10
C ALA A 63 -26.29 7.37 14.66
N THR A 64 -26.79 8.14 13.69
CA THR A 64 -26.37 8.01 12.29
C THR A 64 -24.94 8.52 12.13
N MET A 65 -24.68 9.72 12.64
CA MET A 65 -23.36 10.36 12.62
C MET A 65 -22.33 9.54 13.41
N LYS A 66 -22.72 8.98 14.55
CA LYS A 66 -21.88 8.06 15.35
C LYS A 66 -21.50 6.81 14.57
N SER A 67 -22.45 6.19 13.89
CA SER A 67 -22.22 4.98 13.07
C SER A 67 -21.26 5.28 11.90
N GLU A 68 -21.48 6.38 11.20
CA GLU A 68 -20.60 6.84 10.11
C GLU A 68 -19.19 7.16 10.63
N CYS A 69 -19.09 7.92 11.72
CA CYS A 69 -17.83 8.24 12.39
C CYS A 69 -17.04 6.97 12.72
N THR A 70 -17.69 6.01 13.39
CA THR A 70 -17.08 4.74 13.80
C THR A 70 -16.55 3.99 12.60
N SER A 71 -17.30 3.93 11.50
CA SER A 71 -16.90 3.24 10.28
C SER A 71 -15.67 3.89 9.64
N ILE A 72 -15.62 5.22 9.59
CA ILE A 72 -14.51 5.98 8.98
C ILE A 72 -13.26 5.91 9.86
N ALA A 73 -13.39 6.17 11.17
CA ALA A 73 -12.25 6.13 12.10
C ALA A 73 -11.65 4.72 12.17
N ASN A 74 -12.47 3.66 12.19
CA ASN A 74 -12.00 2.28 12.13
C ASN A 74 -11.28 1.97 10.81
N ALA A 75 -11.81 2.45 9.68
CA ALA A 75 -11.14 2.31 8.38
C ALA A 75 -9.75 2.97 8.38
N GLY A 76 -9.61 4.14 9.01
CA GLY A 76 -8.33 4.80 9.20
C GLY A 76 -7.36 4.01 10.07
N GLN A 77 -7.79 3.51 11.24
CA GLN A 77 -6.96 2.66 12.11
C GLN A 77 -6.46 1.41 11.39
N LEU A 78 -7.37 0.68 10.72
CA LEU A 78 -7.03 -0.51 9.95
C LEU A 78 -6.05 -0.21 8.82
N THR A 79 -6.21 0.94 8.14
CA THR A 79 -5.30 1.35 7.07
C THR A 79 -3.89 1.62 7.61
N SER A 80 -3.76 2.37 8.71
CA SER A 80 -2.47 2.63 9.34
C SER A 80 -1.78 1.33 9.79
N GLU A 81 -2.53 0.42 10.39
CA GLU A 81 -2.01 -0.89 10.80
C GLU A 81 -1.57 -1.73 9.58
N ALA A 82 -2.42 -1.80 8.54
CA ALA A 82 -2.14 -2.51 7.29
C ALA A 82 -0.86 -2.04 6.61
N VAL A 83 -0.67 -0.72 6.53
CA VAL A 83 0.54 -0.10 5.95
C VAL A 83 1.77 -0.45 6.79
N SER A 84 1.68 -0.33 8.12
CA SER A 84 2.81 -0.61 9.02
C SER A 84 3.28 -2.08 8.97
N LYS A 85 2.35 -3.01 8.74
CA LYS A 85 2.61 -4.45 8.70
C LYS A 85 2.75 -5.02 7.28
N ALA A 86 2.51 -4.19 6.27
CA ALA A 86 2.32 -4.62 4.88
C ALA A 86 1.32 -5.80 4.76
N ASP A 87 0.13 -5.67 5.36
CA ASP A 87 -0.86 -6.74 5.44
C ASP A 87 -2.21 -6.37 4.78
N LEU A 88 -2.47 -6.96 3.61
CA LEU A 88 -3.72 -6.74 2.86
C LEU A 88 -4.97 -7.31 3.57
N SER A 89 -4.80 -8.29 4.47
CA SER A 89 -5.95 -8.86 5.19
C SER A 89 -6.63 -7.81 6.08
N LEU A 90 -5.86 -6.85 6.59
CA LEU A 90 -6.37 -5.73 7.38
C LEU A 90 -7.21 -4.77 6.52
N CYS A 91 -6.82 -4.51 5.27
CA CYS A 91 -7.64 -3.71 4.34
C CYS A 91 -8.99 -4.37 4.05
N ARG A 92 -9.04 -5.72 3.98
CA ARG A 92 -10.29 -6.46 3.72
C ARG A 92 -11.31 -6.36 4.86
N ARG A 93 -10.86 -6.01 6.07
CA ARG A 93 -11.72 -5.76 7.24
C ARG A 93 -12.40 -4.39 7.20
N ILE A 94 -12.08 -3.55 6.22
CA ILE A 94 -12.71 -2.24 6.04
C ILE A 94 -14.04 -2.40 5.29
N ASP A 95 -15.15 -2.06 5.96
CA ASP A 95 -16.51 -2.16 5.40
C ASP A 95 -16.75 -1.14 4.27
N LEU A 96 -16.17 0.06 4.41
CA LEU A 96 -16.32 1.12 3.43
C LEU A 96 -15.45 0.86 2.20
N ALA A 97 -16.07 0.40 1.11
CA ALA A 97 -15.38 0.01 -0.12
C ALA A 97 -14.36 1.06 -0.64
N ARG A 98 -14.68 2.35 -0.56
CA ARG A 98 -13.77 3.44 -0.97
C ARG A 98 -12.46 3.45 -0.18
N TYR A 99 -12.52 3.21 1.13
CA TYR A 99 -11.34 3.17 2.01
C TYR A 99 -10.58 1.87 1.87
N ARG A 100 -11.27 0.74 1.64
CA ARG A 100 -10.62 -0.54 1.34
C ARG A 100 -9.71 -0.43 0.12
N VAL A 101 -10.22 0.11 -0.99
CA VAL A 101 -9.42 0.30 -2.22
C VAL A 101 -8.23 1.24 -1.95
N ALA A 102 -8.43 2.33 -1.22
CA ALA A 102 -7.35 3.24 -0.85
C ALA A 102 -6.28 2.57 0.03
N CYS A 103 -6.68 1.73 0.97
CA CYS A 103 -5.78 0.92 1.80
C CYS A 103 -4.97 -0.06 0.94
N GLU A 104 -5.63 -0.83 0.08
CA GLU A 104 -4.98 -1.79 -0.82
C GLU A 104 -3.95 -1.12 -1.73
N SER A 105 -4.27 0.07 -2.26
CA SER A 105 -3.36 0.84 -3.12
C SER A 105 -2.08 1.31 -2.40
N GLN A 106 -2.12 1.48 -1.08
CA GLN A 106 -0.96 1.86 -0.26
C GLN A 106 -0.15 0.65 0.18
N VAL A 107 -0.80 -0.49 0.45
CA VAL A 107 -0.15 -1.71 0.96
C VAL A 107 0.51 -2.51 -0.16
N GLN A 108 -0.10 -2.57 -1.36
CA GLN A 108 0.40 -3.40 -2.46
C GLN A 108 1.84 -3.07 -2.89
N PRO A 109 2.26 -1.79 -3.02
CA PRO A 109 3.64 -1.46 -3.33
C PRO A 109 4.64 -1.93 -2.27
N LEU A 110 4.25 -1.93 -0.99
CA LEU A 110 5.10 -2.38 0.12
C LEU A 110 5.33 -3.89 0.05
N LEU A 111 4.27 -4.65 -0.24
CA LEU A 111 4.36 -6.09 -0.46
C LEU A 111 5.26 -6.42 -1.66
N ASN A 112 5.07 -5.71 -2.77
CA ASN A 112 5.90 -5.90 -3.96
C ASN A 112 7.38 -5.60 -3.67
N ALA A 113 7.67 -4.53 -2.93
CA ALA A 113 9.03 -4.17 -2.53
C ALA A 113 9.65 -5.22 -1.59
N LYS A 114 8.86 -5.75 -0.64
CA LYS A 114 9.30 -6.83 0.25
C LYS A 114 9.64 -8.09 -0.53
N GLN A 115 8.74 -8.54 -1.42
CA GLN A 115 8.98 -9.71 -2.27
C GLN A 115 10.23 -9.53 -3.14
N ALA A 116 10.38 -8.37 -3.79
CA ALA A 116 11.55 -8.08 -4.60
C ALA A 116 12.86 -8.13 -3.78
N SER A 117 12.83 -7.69 -2.52
CA SER A 117 13.98 -7.81 -1.62
C SER A 117 14.28 -9.27 -1.24
N GLU A 118 13.25 -10.08 -1.00
CA GLU A 118 13.39 -11.52 -0.69
C GLU A 118 13.95 -12.29 -1.88
N ASP A 119 13.40 -12.06 -3.07
CA ASP A 119 13.87 -12.66 -4.33
C ASP A 119 15.32 -12.29 -4.60
N ARG A 120 15.70 -11.02 -4.39
CA ARG A 120 17.09 -10.57 -4.50
C ARG A 120 18.01 -11.32 -3.55
N MET A 121 17.65 -11.42 -2.27
CA MET A 121 18.48 -12.15 -1.30
C MET A 121 18.66 -13.62 -1.68
N GLN A 122 17.62 -14.24 -2.24
CA GLN A 122 17.70 -15.61 -2.73
C GLN A 122 18.67 -15.72 -3.93
N ILE A 123 18.57 -14.81 -4.90
CA ILE A 123 19.47 -14.76 -6.05
C ILE A 123 20.92 -14.53 -5.59
N ASP A 124 21.16 -13.54 -4.72
CA ASP A 124 22.48 -13.21 -4.18
C ASP A 124 23.11 -14.45 -3.52
N LYS A 125 22.35 -15.13 -2.67
CA LYS A 125 22.80 -16.36 -2.00
C LYS A 125 23.14 -17.45 -3.01
N GLN A 126 22.26 -17.72 -3.97
CA GLN A 126 22.49 -18.75 -4.98
C GLN A 126 23.70 -18.42 -5.87
N ALA A 127 23.84 -17.16 -6.29
CA ALA A 127 24.97 -16.69 -7.08
C ALA A 127 26.30 -16.87 -6.34
N TYR A 128 26.31 -16.56 -5.04
CA TYR A 128 27.47 -16.72 -4.17
C TYR A 128 27.84 -18.19 -3.93
N ASP A 129 26.87 -19.02 -3.54
CA ASP A 129 27.07 -20.44 -3.23
C ASP A 129 27.55 -21.21 -4.47
N GLN A 130 27.07 -20.84 -5.66
CA GLN A 130 27.42 -21.50 -6.92
C GLN A 130 28.60 -20.85 -7.64
N LYS A 131 29.14 -19.74 -7.12
CA LYS A 131 30.12 -18.89 -7.82
C LYS A 131 29.70 -18.58 -9.26
N ASN A 132 28.42 -18.26 -9.44
CA ASN A 132 27.80 -18.01 -10.75
C ASN A 132 27.18 -16.61 -10.80
N TYR A 133 27.99 -15.63 -11.19
CA TYR A 133 27.57 -14.22 -11.27
C TYR A 133 26.45 -13.97 -12.29
N LYS A 134 26.21 -14.89 -13.24
CA LYS A 134 25.12 -14.76 -14.23
C LYS A 134 23.74 -14.88 -13.57
N LEU A 135 23.64 -15.51 -12.40
CA LEU A 135 22.39 -15.53 -11.64
C LEU A 135 21.95 -14.10 -11.24
N CYS A 136 22.90 -13.19 -11.01
CA CYS A 136 22.61 -11.79 -10.72
C CYS A 136 21.83 -11.07 -11.84
N ASP A 137 21.88 -11.55 -13.08
CA ASP A 137 21.13 -10.94 -14.20
C ASP A 137 19.61 -11.04 -14.02
N GLN A 138 19.13 -11.89 -13.10
CA GLN A 138 17.72 -12.01 -12.71
C GLN A 138 17.25 -10.85 -11.80
N ILE A 139 18.16 -10.09 -11.21
CA ILE A 139 17.82 -8.92 -10.39
C ILE A 139 17.38 -7.77 -11.30
N ALA A 140 16.18 -7.24 -11.04
CA ALA A 140 15.59 -6.20 -11.87
C ALA A 140 16.29 -4.83 -11.74
N ASP A 141 16.75 -4.46 -10.53
CA ASP A 141 17.47 -3.21 -10.30
C ASP A 141 18.93 -3.32 -10.74
N GLU A 142 19.36 -2.46 -11.66
CA GLU A 142 20.70 -2.50 -12.25
C GLU A 142 21.83 -2.25 -11.23
N ASN A 143 21.60 -1.39 -10.22
CA ASN A 143 22.62 -1.12 -9.20
C ASN A 143 22.80 -2.34 -8.29
N GLN A 144 21.70 -3.00 -7.92
CA GLN A 144 21.73 -4.24 -7.15
C GLN A 144 22.33 -5.40 -7.94
N LYS A 145 22.00 -5.53 -9.22
CA LYS A 145 22.62 -6.51 -10.13
C LYS A 145 24.13 -6.37 -10.17
N VAL A 146 24.62 -5.14 -10.33
CA VAL A 146 26.05 -4.84 -10.35
C VAL A 146 26.70 -5.14 -9.00
N SER A 147 26.05 -4.81 -7.88
CA SER A 147 26.53 -5.16 -6.54
C SER A 147 26.61 -6.68 -6.32
N CYS A 148 25.60 -7.43 -6.76
CA CYS A 148 25.60 -8.90 -6.71
C CYS A 148 26.78 -9.47 -7.51
N LYS A 149 26.96 -9.00 -8.76
CA LYS A 149 28.08 -9.43 -9.61
C LYS A 149 29.43 -9.15 -8.96
N TYR A 150 29.62 -7.95 -8.42
CA TYR A 150 30.84 -7.59 -7.71
C TYR A 150 31.16 -8.58 -6.59
N ASN A 151 30.21 -8.84 -5.68
CA ASN A 151 30.42 -9.75 -4.55
C ASN A 151 30.77 -11.18 -4.96
N VAL A 152 30.17 -11.70 -6.04
CA VAL A 152 30.47 -13.05 -6.52
C VAL A 152 31.83 -13.11 -7.23
N ILE A 153 32.14 -12.10 -8.05
CA ILE A 153 33.35 -12.07 -8.87
C ILE A 153 34.60 -11.80 -8.04
N THR A 154 34.55 -10.93 -7.03
CA THR A 154 35.74 -10.56 -6.24
C THR A 154 36.36 -11.75 -5.52
N ASP A 155 35.56 -12.65 -4.96
CA ASP A 155 36.03 -13.89 -4.35
C ASP A 155 36.81 -14.76 -5.36
N GLU A 156 36.29 -14.88 -6.58
CA GLU A 156 36.89 -15.69 -7.63
C GLU A 156 38.17 -15.05 -8.18
N VAL A 157 38.16 -13.72 -8.35
CA VAL A 157 39.34 -12.92 -8.74
C VAL A 157 40.46 -13.09 -7.73
N ILE A 158 40.17 -12.99 -6.42
CA ILE A 158 41.17 -13.15 -5.35
C ILE A 158 41.73 -14.57 -5.35
N ALA A 159 40.86 -15.59 -5.49
CA ALA A 159 41.25 -16.99 -5.48
C ALA A 159 42.10 -17.39 -6.69
N LYS A 160 41.74 -16.91 -7.89
CA LYS A 160 42.41 -17.25 -9.15
C LYS A 160 43.53 -16.29 -9.53
N LYS A 161 43.62 -15.13 -8.88
CA LYS A 161 44.50 -14.01 -9.24
C LYS A 161 44.32 -13.55 -10.69
N ASP A 162 43.09 -13.61 -11.19
CA ASP A 162 42.74 -13.24 -12.56
C ASP A 162 41.91 -11.95 -12.60
N PRO A 163 42.52 -10.78 -12.87
CA PRO A 163 41.81 -9.51 -12.94
C PRO A 163 40.88 -9.39 -14.14
N SER A 164 40.96 -10.28 -15.14
CA SER A 164 40.10 -10.23 -16.33
C SER A 164 38.64 -10.58 -16.01
N LEU A 165 38.40 -11.35 -14.94
CA LEU A 165 37.04 -11.70 -14.49
C LEU A 165 36.23 -10.46 -14.07
N CYS A 166 36.90 -9.38 -13.64
CA CYS A 166 36.25 -8.13 -13.25
C CYS A 166 35.46 -7.48 -14.40
N GLU A 167 35.80 -7.73 -15.66
CA GLU A 167 35.10 -7.14 -16.82
C GLU A 167 33.61 -7.52 -16.87
N ALA A 168 33.24 -8.68 -16.32
CA ALA A 168 31.86 -9.16 -16.30
C ALA A 168 30.91 -8.30 -15.44
N ILE A 169 31.44 -7.40 -14.61
CA ILE A 169 30.66 -6.46 -13.78
C ILE A 169 30.07 -5.33 -14.64
N GLY A 170 30.77 -4.90 -15.71
CA GLY A 170 30.29 -3.92 -16.70
C GLY A 170 30.39 -2.43 -16.31
N GLN A 171 30.35 -2.07 -15.02
CA GLN A 171 30.51 -0.67 -14.58
C GLN A 171 31.98 -0.32 -14.35
N LYS A 172 32.50 0.63 -15.14
CA LYS A 172 33.95 0.96 -15.19
C LYS A 172 34.58 1.21 -13.83
N ASP A 173 33.97 2.02 -12.97
CA ASP A 173 34.54 2.37 -11.67
C ASP A 173 34.60 1.16 -10.73
N ILE A 174 33.63 0.25 -10.82
CA ILE A 174 33.59 -0.99 -10.04
C ILE A 174 34.55 -2.03 -10.61
N VAL A 175 34.71 -2.10 -11.94
CA VAL A 175 35.74 -2.93 -12.59
C VAL A 175 37.13 -2.49 -12.10
N ASP A 176 37.42 -1.20 -12.12
CA ASP A 176 38.71 -0.65 -11.70
C ASP A 176 38.98 -0.98 -10.21
N LYS A 177 37.97 -0.85 -9.34
CA LYS A 177 38.04 -1.27 -7.91
C LYS A 177 38.27 -2.77 -7.74
N CYS A 178 37.60 -3.61 -8.54
CA CYS A 178 37.75 -5.07 -8.50
C CYS A 178 39.18 -5.49 -8.89
N LYS A 179 39.73 -4.92 -9.97
CA LYS A 179 41.08 -5.23 -10.44
C LYS A 179 42.16 -4.87 -9.44
N ALA A 180 41.96 -3.82 -8.65
CA ALA A 180 42.89 -3.39 -7.61
C ALA A 180 43.05 -4.41 -6.46
N LEU A 181 42.17 -5.41 -6.33
CA LEU A 181 42.24 -6.43 -5.27
C LEU A 181 43.35 -7.47 -5.47
N VAL A 182 43.96 -7.54 -6.65
CA VAL A 182 44.97 -8.54 -7.02
C VAL A 182 46.30 -7.95 -7.49
N GLN A 183 46.46 -6.63 -7.37
CA GLN A 183 47.71 -5.91 -7.61
C GLN A 183 48.54 -5.84 -6.33
#